data_AF-A0A815R5C9-F1
#
_entry.id   AF-A0A815R5C9-F1
#
_cell.length_a   1.000
_cell.length_b   1.000
_cell.length_c   1.000
_cell.angle_alpha   90.00
_cell.angle_beta   90.00
_cell.angle_gamma   90.00
#
_symmetry.space_group_name_H-M   'P 1'
#
loop_
_entity.id
_entity.type
_entity.pdbx_description
1 polymer ?
#
loop_
_entity_poly.entity_id
_entity_poly.type
_entity_poly.pdbx_seq_one_letter_code
_entity_poly.pdbx_strand_id
1 'polypeptide(L)'
;MMYGGTSYDKAAGRTHSTTYSFDPPIVEIGLPNNNHFNHLRNLLNIVNYYVPALLSFGDHPPLLVNITKQGVVSVTYDLPINTSVPSVVFLINNNGKLDQTVLRYLRGVL
;
A
#
# COMPACT_ATOMS: atom_id res chain seq x y z
N MET A 1 9.54 10.75 0.44
CA MET A 1 8.67 11.86 -0.02
C MET A 1 7.93 11.43 -1.28
N MET A 2 6.75 11.98 -1.59
CA MET A 2 6.14 11.81 -2.93
C MET A 2 6.93 12.58 -4.00
N TYR A 3 7.31 13.81 -3.65
CA TYR A 3 8.24 14.65 -4.37
C TYR A 3 9.09 15.35 -3.32
N GLY A 4 10.41 15.23 -3.43
CA GLY A 4 11.35 15.83 -2.49
C GLY A 4 11.75 17.26 -2.88
N GLY A 5 12.05 17.47 -4.17
CA GLY A 5 12.54 18.75 -4.68
C GLY A 5 13.96 19.08 -4.20
N THR A 6 14.26 20.38 -4.11
CA THR A 6 15.59 20.91 -3.84
C THR A 6 15.56 21.87 -2.66
N SER A 7 16.52 21.73 -1.78
CA SER A 7 16.80 22.71 -0.72
C SER A 7 17.56 23.89 -1.30
N TYR A 8 16.84 24.89 -1.82
CA TYR A 8 17.44 26.08 -2.42
C TYR A 8 18.02 27.03 -1.36
N ASP A 9 19.19 27.58 -1.67
CA ASP A 9 19.90 28.59 -0.88
C ASP A 9 20.20 28.15 0.58
N LYS A 10 20.64 29.07 1.42
CA LYS A 10 21.07 28.84 2.81
C LYS A 10 19.92 28.79 3.82
N ALA A 11 18.68 28.98 3.36
CA ALA A 11 17.48 29.02 4.20
C ALA A 11 16.92 27.61 4.50
N ALA A 12 17.23 26.62 3.67
CA ALA A 12 16.88 25.23 3.91
C ALA A 12 17.93 24.59 4.82
N GLY A 13 17.59 24.43 6.11
CA GLY A 13 18.31 23.70 7.18
C GLY A 13 19.78 23.29 6.93
N ARG A 14 20.71 23.86 7.72
CA ARG A 14 22.19 23.76 7.61
C ARG A 14 22.82 22.34 7.60
N THR A 15 22.04 21.26 7.68
CA THR A 15 22.50 19.88 7.90
C THR A 15 22.13 18.90 6.78
N HIS A 16 21.49 19.36 5.70
CA HIS A 16 21.09 18.50 4.58
C HIS A 16 21.79 18.89 3.28
N SER A 17 21.99 17.92 2.39
CA SER A 17 22.42 18.18 1.01
C SER A 17 21.42 19.07 0.28
N THR A 18 21.89 19.84 -0.70
CA THR A 18 21.04 20.62 -1.61
C THR A 18 19.99 19.73 -2.29
N THR A 19 20.40 18.53 -2.71
CA THR A 19 19.49 17.48 -3.15
C THR A 19 18.65 16.98 -1.98
N TYR A 20 17.34 17.08 -2.15
CA TYR A 20 16.35 16.59 -1.18
C TYR A 20 15.51 15.44 -1.78
N SER A 21 16.16 14.55 -2.55
CA SER A 21 15.44 13.53 -3.33
C SER A 21 14.79 12.45 -2.44
N PHE A 22 15.50 11.79 -1.51
CA PHE A 22 14.98 10.67 -0.70
C PHE A 22 14.35 9.53 -1.52
N ASP A 23 14.95 9.20 -2.68
CA ASP A 23 14.46 8.20 -3.64
C ASP A 23 12.92 8.23 -3.87
N PRO A 24 12.38 9.39 -4.27
CA PRO A 24 10.96 9.64 -4.32
C PRO A 24 10.37 9.06 -5.62
N PRO A 25 9.05 8.77 -5.66
CA PRO A 25 8.36 8.44 -6.90
C PRO A 25 8.46 9.54 -7.97
N ILE A 26 8.57 10.81 -7.56
CA ILE A 26 8.84 11.95 -8.45
C ILE A 26 10.20 12.53 -8.07
N VAL A 27 11.21 12.37 -8.94
CA VAL A 27 12.59 12.81 -8.69
C VAL A 27 12.67 14.33 -8.55
N GLU A 28 13.78 14.82 -7.99
CA GLU A 28 14.04 16.24 -7.70
C GLU A 28 13.72 17.21 -8.86
N ILE A 29 13.90 16.79 -10.11
CA ILE A 29 13.60 17.61 -11.30
C ILE A 29 12.13 17.54 -11.77
N GLY A 30 11.24 16.93 -10.97
CA GLY A 30 9.81 16.80 -11.27
C GLY A 30 9.45 15.67 -12.24
N LEU A 31 10.41 14.82 -12.62
CA LEU A 31 10.17 13.67 -13.49
C LEU A 31 9.78 12.42 -12.68
N PRO A 32 8.97 11.51 -13.24
CA PRO A 32 8.68 10.24 -12.58
C PRO A 32 9.94 9.36 -12.48
N ASN A 33 10.22 8.84 -11.29
CA ASN A 33 11.05 7.65 -11.13
C ASN A 33 10.20 6.45 -11.59
N ASN A 34 10.26 6.10 -12.88
CA ASN A 34 9.29 5.22 -13.53
C ASN A 34 9.01 3.90 -12.79
N ASN A 35 10.00 3.28 -12.15
CA ASN A 35 9.78 2.03 -11.41
C ASN A 35 8.95 2.27 -10.13
N HIS A 36 9.36 3.23 -9.29
CA HIS A 36 8.63 3.59 -8.07
C HIS A 36 7.27 4.22 -8.37
N PHE A 37 7.22 5.17 -9.31
CA PHE A 37 6.00 5.86 -9.69
C PHE A 37 4.94 4.91 -10.24
N ASN A 38 5.30 4.07 -11.21
CA ASN A 38 4.32 3.16 -11.82
C ASN A 38 3.90 2.06 -10.86
N HIS A 39 4.82 1.53 -10.04
CA HIS A 39 4.47 0.54 -9.03
C HIS A 39 3.48 1.11 -8.00
N LEU A 40 3.76 2.30 -7.46
CA LEU A 40 2.87 2.98 -6.51
C LEU A 40 1.53 3.34 -7.16
N ARG A 41 1.53 3.85 -8.39
CA ARG A 41 0.32 4.18 -9.14
C ARG A 41 -0.57 2.95 -9.33
N ASN A 42 0.02 1.82 -9.71
CA ASN A 42 -0.72 0.57 -9.90
C ASN A 42 -1.28 0.06 -8.57
N LEU A 43 -0.49 0.08 -7.49
CA LEU A 43 -0.95 -0.28 -6.15
C LEU A 43 -2.13 0.60 -5.71
N LEU A 44 -2.02 1.93 -5.87
CA LEU A 44 -3.09 2.86 -5.51
C LEU A 44 -4.36 2.64 -6.35
N ASN A 45 -4.22 2.35 -7.65
CA ASN A 45 -5.38 2.01 -8.49
C ASN A 45 -6.10 0.75 -8.01
N ILE A 46 -5.33 -0.28 -7.61
CA ILE A 46 -5.88 -1.51 -7.04
C ILE A 46 -6.58 -1.19 -5.72
N VAL A 47 -5.94 -0.46 -4.80
CA VAL A 47 -6.55 -0.09 -3.51
C VAL A 47 -7.83 0.72 -3.73
N ASN A 48 -7.81 1.71 -4.63
CA ASN A 48 -8.96 2.55 -4.97
C ASN A 48 -10.15 1.73 -5.47
N TYR A 49 -9.92 0.66 -6.24
CA TYR A 49 -10.97 -0.26 -6.67
C TYR A 49 -11.68 -0.92 -5.47
N TYR A 50 -10.97 -1.20 -4.39
CA TYR A 50 -11.51 -1.82 -3.17
C TYR A 50 -11.92 -0.82 -2.07
N VAL A 51 -11.72 0.49 -2.26
CA VAL A 51 -12.10 1.52 -1.27
C VAL A 51 -13.56 1.40 -0.80
N PRO A 52 -14.57 1.19 -1.68
CA PRO A 52 -15.95 1.03 -1.20
C PRO A 52 -16.13 -0.14 -0.22
N ALA A 53 -15.45 -1.26 -0.48
CA ALA A 53 -15.46 -2.43 0.39
C ALA A 53 -14.74 -2.15 1.71
N LEU A 54 -13.56 -1.53 1.66
CA LEU A 54 -12.78 -1.17 2.83
C LEU A 54 -13.50 -0.17 3.73
N LEU A 55 -14.16 0.84 3.14
CA LEU A 55 -14.93 1.84 3.88
C LEU A 55 -16.21 1.26 4.48
N SER A 56 -16.83 0.26 3.84
CA SER A 56 -18.04 -0.39 4.37
C SER A 56 -17.79 -1.11 5.70
N PHE A 57 -16.53 -1.43 6.00
CA PHE A 57 -16.13 -2.08 7.23
C PHE A 57 -16.06 -1.11 8.43
N GLY A 58 -15.98 0.20 8.19
CA GLY A 58 -15.94 1.22 9.24
C GLY A 58 -14.81 0.98 10.25
N ASP A 59 -15.17 0.98 11.54
CA ASP A 59 -14.23 0.81 12.66
C ASP A 59 -14.02 -0.66 13.08
N HIS A 60 -14.60 -1.62 12.36
CA HIS A 60 -14.37 -3.02 12.68
C HIS A 60 -12.88 -3.38 12.46
N PRO A 61 -12.26 -4.18 13.35
CA PRO A 61 -10.88 -4.61 13.15
C PRO A 61 -10.81 -5.78 12.14
N PRO A 62 -9.82 -5.81 11.24
CA PRO A 62 -9.68 -6.90 10.29
C PRO A 62 -9.29 -8.20 10.99
N LEU A 63 -9.73 -9.32 10.43
CA LEU A 63 -9.35 -10.65 10.90
C LEU A 63 -7.96 -11.01 10.40
N LEU A 64 -7.05 -11.33 11.32
CA LEU A 64 -5.68 -11.73 11.00
C LEU A 64 -5.49 -13.22 11.27
N VAL A 65 -5.11 -13.97 10.24
CA VAL A 65 -4.91 -15.44 10.33
C VAL A 65 -3.54 -15.81 9.77
N ASN A 66 -2.77 -16.56 10.56
CA ASN A 66 -1.54 -17.17 10.08
C ASN A 66 -1.89 -18.39 9.22
N ILE A 67 -1.68 -18.28 7.91
CA ILE A 67 -1.98 -19.36 6.96
C ILE A 67 -0.91 -20.45 7.04
N THR A 68 0.35 -20.05 7.20
CA THR A 68 1.47 -20.99 7.29
C THR A 68 2.31 -20.73 8.52
N LYS A 69 2.95 -21.78 9.04
CA LYS A 69 3.96 -21.68 10.12
C LYS A 69 5.20 -20.87 9.72
N GLN A 70 5.34 -20.56 8.43
CA GLN A 70 6.55 -19.99 7.85
C GLN A 70 6.50 -18.46 7.74
N GLY A 71 5.34 -17.83 7.95
CA GLY A 71 5.19 -16.36 7.95
C GLY A 71 4.18 -15.79 6.95
N VAL A 72 3.35 -16.62 6.30
CA VAL A 72 2.25 -16.13 5.45
C VAL A 72 1.03 -15.81 6.31
N VAL A 73 0.54 -14.58 6.20
CA VAL A 73 -0.58 -14.03 6.96
C VAL A 73 -1.66 -13.57 6.00
N SER A 74 -2.93 -13.87 6.31
CA SER A 74 -4.07 -13.20 5.67
C SER A 74 -4.64 -12.13 6.59
N VAL A 75 -4.88 -10.96 6.04
CA VAL A 75 -5.66 -9.88 6.67
C VAL A 75 -6.96 -9.75 5.89
N THR A 76 -8.06 -10.12 6.53
CA THR A 76 -9.39 -10.20 5.92
C THR A 76 -10.29 -9.10 6.49
N TYR A 77 -10.84 -8.30 5.58
CA TYR A 77 -11.89 -7.33 5.84
C TYR A 77 -13.20 -7.97 5.38
N ASP A 78 -13.95 -8.51 6.34
CA ASP A 78 -15.21 -9.21 6.09
C ASP A 78 -16.21 -8.92 7.21
N LEU A 79 -17.44 -8.56 6.84
CA LEU A 79 -18.48 -8.26 7.82
C LEU A 79 -19.18 -9.56 8.23
N PRO A 80 -19.32 -9.85 9.53
CA PRO A 80 -19.96 -11.09 10.03
C PRO A 80 -21.47 -11.16 9.76
N ILE A 81 -22.07 -10.08 9.24
CA ILE A 81 -23.49 -9.96 9.00
C ILE A 81 -23.72 -10.27 7.52
N ASN A 82 -24.66 -11.18 7.26
CA ASN A 82 -25.06 -11.78 5.97
C ASN A 82 -25.51 -10.72 4.93
N THR A 83 -24.58 -9.87 4.53
CA THR A 83 -24.78 -8.71 3.70
C THR A 83 -24.09 -8.95 2.37
N SER A 84 -24.66 -8.45 1.28
CA SER A 84 -24.11 -8.51 -0.08
C SER A 84 -22.85 -7.64 -0.25
N VAL A 85 -22.13 -7.36 0.84
CA VAL A 85 -20.97 -6.48 0.88
C VAL A 85 -19.74 -7.30 0.48
N PRO A 86 -18.91 -6.81 -0.45
CA PRO A 86 -17.70 -7.51 -0.87
C PRO A 86 -16.64 -7.60 0.23
N SER A 87 -16.10 -8.78 0.45
CA SER A 87 -14.95 -9.00 1.35
C SER A 87 -13.62 -8.72 0.64
N VAL A 88 -12.63 -8.21 1.36
CA VAL A 88 -11.27 -7.93 0.83
C VAL A 88 -10.24 -8.71 1.63
N VAL A 89 -9.33 -9.40 0.94
CA VAL A 89 -8.26 -10.17 1.59
C VAL A 89 -6.89 -9.71 1.08
N PHE A 90 -6.02 -9.35 2.02
CA PHE A 90 -4.61 -9.13 1.77
C PHE A 90 -3.82 -10.36 2.20
N LEU A 91 -3.07 -10.96 1.27
CA LEU A 91 -2.14 -12.05 1.57
C LEU A 91 -0.74 -11.46 1.66
N ILE A 92 -0.13 -11.58 2.84
CA ILE A 92 1.16 -11.02 3.18
C ILE A 92 2.12 -12.17 3.40
N ASN A 93 3.23 -12.18 2.67
CA ASN A 93 4.30 -13.16 2.83
C ASN A 93 5.48 -12.53 3.57
N ASN A 94 5.65 -12.85 4.86
CA ASN A 94 6.74 -12.31 5.69
C ASN A 94 7.98 -13.23 5.74
N ASN A 95 8.12 -14.18 4.81
CA ASN A 95 9.20 -15.19 4.87
C ASN A 95 10.59 -14.63 4.49
N GLY A 96 10.73 -13.30 4.32
CA GLY A 96 12.01 -12.60 4.15
C GLY A 96 12.79 -12.91 2.86
N LYS A 97 12.19 -13.62 1.89
CA LYS A 97 12.87 -14.06 0.66
C LYS A 97 12.35 -13.48 -0.66
N LEU A 98 11.39 -12.57 -0.62
CA LEU A 98 10.91 -11.66 -1.69
C LEU A 98 9.47 -11.31 -1.29
N ASP A 99 9.29 -10.11 -0.75
CA ASP A 99 8.01 -9.63 -0.24
C ASP A 99 7.02 -9.46 -1.40
N GLN A 100 6.13 -10.43 -1.54
CA GLN A 100 5.01 -10.35 -2.47
C GLN A 100 3.75 -10.26 -1.64
N THR A 101 3.25 -9.03 -1.47
CA THR A 101 1.86 -8.83 -1.04
C THR A 101 0.96 -9.16 -2.22
N VAL A 102 0.23 -10.27 -2.13
CA VAL A 102 -0.78 -10.64 -3.13
C VAL A 102 -2.11 -10.14 -2.64
N LEU A 103 -2.65 -9.13 -3.32
CA LEU A 103 -4.01 -8.66 -3.06
C LEU A 103 -4.98 -9.54 -3.85
N ARG A 104 -5.82 -10.30 -3.16
CA ARG A 104 -6.76 -11.22 -3.79
C ARG A 104 -8.18 -10.89 -3.35
N TYR A 105 -9.01 -10.55 -4.33
CA TYR A 105 -10.45 -10.47 -4.16
C TYR A 105 -11.04 -11.89 -4.12
N LEU A 106 -11.79 -12.20 -3.06
CA LEU A 106 -12.62 -13.40 -2.99
C LEU A 106 -14.08 -12.94 -2.95
N ARG A 107 -14.78 -13.12 -4.07
CA ARG A 107 -16.23 -13.01 -4.15
C ARG A 107 -16.84 -14.29 -3.55
N GLY A 108 -17.50 -14.19 -2.40
CA GLY A 108 -18.68 -15.00 -2.08
C GLY A 108 -19.87 -14.02 -2.09
N VAL A 109 -21.05 -14.27 -2.63
CA VAL A 109 -21.80 -15.52 -2.84
C VAL A 109 -22.69 -15.34 -4.08
N LEU A 110 -22.66 -16.32 -4.99
CA LEU A 110 -23.77 -17.19 -5.40
C LEU A 110 -23.20 -18.30 -6.29
#